data_AF-A0A1D1ZJ57-F1
#
_entry.id   AF-A0A1D1ZJ57-F1
#
_cell.length_a   1.000
_cell.length_b   1.000
_cell.length_c   1.000
_cell.angle_alpha   90.00
_cell.angle_beta   90.00
_cell.angle_gamma   90.00
#
_symmetry.space_group_name_H-M   'P 1'
#
loop_
_entity.id
_entity.type
_entity.pdbx_description
1 polymer ?
#
loop_
_entity_poly.entity_id
_entity_poly.type
_entity_poly.pdbx_seq_one_letter_code
_entity_poly.pdbx_strand_id
1 'polypeptide(L)'
;RERERGGGEEAKEVRSRLPSAAVLCRPASQHPHAARPRRMTALCTNPNAMAILASEDRRHRNATPLRLWSWIRCSTRPRQLRVCSAVSSDAGLVSTDYIPAAPILLPEGPWKQIPGGVTAAKGFKAAGIYGGLRAKGEKPDLALVTCDVDAASAGAFTTNIVAAAPVLYCRHILDISETARAVLINAGQANAATGDVGYQDTMECSNAVAELLNIRPESVLIESTGVIGQRIKKEALLASLPKLVSSLTPTTEGADSAAVAITTTDLVSKSIAVETEVGDTLVRVGGMAKGSGMIHPDMATMLGVLTTDASVATNVWREMVRRSVNKSFNQITVDGDTSTNDTVIALASGASGSSKISSLESTYARQLQACLDAVMQGLAKSIAWDGEGATCLIEITVSGANSEAEAAKIARSVASSSLVKAAVYGRDPNWGRIACAVGYAGVNFNVNELHISLGDILLMSNGQPLPFNRDSASAYLRQAGEIHGTVEIHISVGHGQGGGKAWGCDLSYDYVKINAEYTT
;
A
#
# COMPACT_ATOMS: atom_id res chain seq x y z
N ARG A 1 -55.45 57.06 7.91
CA ARG A 1 -55.33 58.53 7.76
C ARG A 1 -53.84 58.78 7.56
N GLU A 2 -53.43 58.69 6.29
CA GLU A 2 -52.91 59.83 5.49
C GLU A 2 -51.46 60.15 5.87
N ARG A 3 -50.49 60.45 5.00
CA ARG A 3 -50.20 60.36 3.55
C ARG A 3 -49.07 61.39 3.38
N GLU A 4 -48.00 61.07 2.65
CA GLU A 4 -47.25 61.96 1.71
C GLU A 4 -46.01 61.16 1.24
N ARG A 5 -45.95 60.63 0.00
CA ARG A 5 -45.57 61.24 -1.31
C ARG A 5 -44.14 61.79 -1.30
N GLY A 6 -43.22 61.51 -2.24
CA GLY A 6 -43.23 60.78 -3.52
C GLY A 6 -42.04 61.23 -4.40
N GLY A 7 -41.71 60.46 -5.45
CA GLY A 7 -40.83 60.83 -6.58
C GLY A 7 -39.37 60.31 -6.47
N GLY A 8 -38.72 59.75 -7.48
CA GLY A 8 -39.01 59.54 -8.91
C GLY A 8 -37.79 58.87 -9.58
N GLU A 9 -38.03 58.26 -10.75
CA GLU A 9 -37.09 57.54 -11.61
C GLU A 9 -35.86 58.35 -12.08
N GLU A 10 -34.72 57.68 -12.32
CA GLU A 10 -34.09 57.66 -13.65
C GLU A 10 -32.96 56.64 -13.74
N ALA A 11 -33.04 55.77 -14.75
CA ALA A 11 -31.97 54.91 -15.22
C ALA A 11 -31.00 55.72 -16.10
N LYS A 12 -29.68 55.49 -15.97
CA LYS A 12 -28.73 55.77 -17.04
C LYS A 12 -27.56 54.79 -17.07
N GLU A 13 -27.54 54.09 -18.20
CA GLU A 13 -26.55 53.20 -18.78
C GLU A 13 -25.18 53.87 -18.95
N VAL A 14 -24.09 53.23 -18.53
CA VAL A 14 -22.74 53.45 -19.08
C VAL A 14 -22.05 52.11 -19.30
N ARG A 15 -21.80 51.83 -20.58
CA ARG A 15 -21.01 50.73 -21.15
C ARG A 15 -19.51 50.94 -20.91
N SER A 16 -18.77 49.87 -20.63
CA SER A 16 -17.44 49.62 -21.23
C SER A 16 -16.97 48.18 -20.94
N ARG A 17 -17.11 47.28 -21.92
CA ARG A 17 -16.03 46.72 -22.78
C ARG A 17 -15.20 45.59 -22.14
N LEU A 18 -15.64 44.37 -22.42
CA LEU A 18 -14.81 43.17 -22.60
C LEU A 18 -14.10 43.23 -23.96
N PRO A 19 -12.87 42.69 -24.13
CA PRO A 19 -12.38 42.30 -25.44
C PRO A 19 -12.66 40.82 -25.73
N SER A 20 -13.23 40.62 -26.91
CA SER A 20 -13.46 39.36 -27.59
C SER A 20 -12.14 38.82 -28.18
N ALA A 21 -11.94 37.51 -28.15
CA ALA A 21 -10.94 36.84 -28.99
C ALA A 21 -11.58 35.60 -29.62
N ALA A 22 -11.92 35.72 -30.90
CA ALA A 22 -12.30 34.59 -31.74
C ALA A 22 -11.70 34.75 -33.15
N VAL A 23 -10.84 33.78 -33.46
CA VAL A 23 -10.67 33.10 -34.76
C VAL A 23 -10.19 33.92 -35.97
N LEU A 24 -9.00 33.55 -36.45
CA LEU A 24 -8.67 33.58 -37.88
C LEU A 24 -8.01 32.24 -38.27
N CYS A 25 -8.66 31.56 -39.20
CA CYS A 25 -8.22 30.34 -39.87
C CYS A 25 -8.23 30.63 -41.38
N ARG A 26 -7.20 30.19 -42.12
CA ARG A 26 -7.12 29.79 -43.56
C ARG A 26 -5.79 30.24 -44.23
N PRO A 27 -5.36 29.65 -45.36
CA PRO A 27 -5.53 28.27 -45.85
C PRO A 27 -4.19 27.64 -46.35
N ALA A 28 -4.29 26.37 -46.78
CA ALA A 28 -3.22 25.55 -47.35
C ALA A 28 -2.83 25.91 -48.80
N SER A 29 -1.61 25.56 -49.21
CA SER A 29 -1.22 25.30 -50.60
C SER A 29 -0.19 24.16 -50.70
N GLN A 30 -0.36 23.33 -51.73
CA GLN A 30 0.22 22.01 -51.96
C GLN A 30 1.57 22.02 -52.72
N HIS A 31 2.50 21.12 -52.31
CA HIS A 31 3.36 20.16 -53.07
C HIS A 31 4.23 20.58 -54.32
N PRO A 32 5.17 19.76 -54.86
CA PRO A 32 5.62 18.37 -54.53
C PRO A 32 7.17 18.06 -54.64
N HIS A 33 7.52 16.77 -54.37
CA HIS A 33 8.71 15.98 -54.80
C HIS A 33 10.09 16.32 -54.17
N ALA A 34 11.03 15.41 -53.88
CA ALA A 34 11.33 14.06 -54.36
C ALA A 34 12.15 13.25 -53.33
N ALA A 35 12.38 11.99 -53.66
CA ALA A 35 12.80 10.90 -52.80
C ALA A 35 14.32 10.61 -52.72
N ARG A 36 14.66 9.86 -51.66
CA ARG A 36 15.68 8.78 -51.56
C ARG A 36 17.16 9.08 -51.23
N PRO A 37 17.84 8.09 -50.59
CA PRO A 37 18.95 8.29 -49.65
C PRO A 37 20.31 8.09 -50.30
N ARG A 38 21.37 8.63 -49.68
CA ARG A 38 22.76 8.36 -50.08
C ARG A 38 23.50 7.45 -49.09
N ARG A 39 24.14 6.46 -49.71
CA ARG A 39 24.98 5.40 -49.18
C ARG A 39 26.26 5.93 -48.52
N MET A 40 26.73 5.09 -47.59
CA MET A 40 28.12 4.76 -47.28
C MET A 40 29.15 5.13 -48.36
N THR A 41 30.27 5.70 -47.92
CA THR A 41 31.59 5.35 -48.45
C THR A 41 32.62 5.43 -47.33
N ALA A 42 33.36 4.35 -47.20
CA ALA A 42 34.45 4.15 -46.27
C ALA A 42 35.75 4.81 -46.78
N LEU A 43 36.64 5.15 -45.85
CA LEU A 43 38.07 5.30 -46.09
C LEU A 43 38.81 4.54 -44.98
N CYS A 44 39.43 3.44 -45.38
CA CYS A 44 40.41 2.68 -44.61
C CYS A 44 41.76 3.41 -44.59
N THR A 45 42.56 3.22 -43.54
CA THR A 45 43.84 2.49 -43.57
C THR A 45 44.54 2.59 -42.20
N ASN A 46 44.77 1.49 -41.48
CA ASN A 46 46.07 0.80 -41.44
C ASN A 46 45.95 -0.53 -40.63
N PRO A 47 46.71 -1.60 -40.97
CA PRO A 47 46.45 -2.97 -40.55
C PRO A 47 47.41 -3.50 -39.48
N ASN A 48 47.01 -4.60 -38.83
CA ASN A 48 47.90 -5.74 -38.61
C ASN A 48 47.07 -7.04 -38.47
N ALA A 49 47.31 -7.96 -39.40
CA ALA A 49 46.95 -9.39 -39.39
C ALA A 49 47.81 -10.15 -38.36
N MET A 50 47.58 -11.37 -37.89
CA MET A 50 46.98 -12.62 -38.39
C MET A 50 46.35 -13.37 -37.19
N ALA A 51 45.19 -14.05 -37.21
CA ALA A 51 44.65 -15.12 -38.05
C ALA A 51 45.17 -16.54 -37.72
N ILE A 52 44.18 -17.48 -37.59
CA ILE A 52 44.19 -18.92 -37.99
C ILE A 52 44.78 -19.92 -36.95
N LEU A 53 44.15 -21.03 -36.53
CA LEU A 53 43.07 -21.89 -37.05
C LEU A 53 42.43 -22.77 -35.93
N ALA A 54 41.21 -23.25 -36.19
CA ALA A 54 40.55 -24.35 -35.48
C ALA A 54 40.60 -25.66 -36.30
N SER A 55 40.59 -26.81 -35.62
CA SER A 55 40.18 -28.18 -36.04
C SER A 55 41.00 -29.22 -35.24
N GLU A 56 40.62 -30.46 -34.91
CA GLU A 56 39.39 -31.26 -34.89
C GLU A 56 39.77 -32.55 -34.11
N ASP A 57 38.77 -33.11 -33.42
CA ASP A 57 38.42 -34.54 -33.30
C ASP A 57 39.32 -35.63 -32.65
N ARG A 58 38.61 -36.46 -31.85
CA ARG A 58 38.73 -37.94 -31.63
C ARG A 58 39.86 -38.62 -30.82
N ARG A 59 39.38 -39.18 -29.69
CA ARG A 59 39.36 -40.60 -29.25
C ARG A 59 40.62 -41.31 -28.70
N HIS A 60 40.34 -41.94 -27.53
CA HIS A 60 40.71 -43.29 -27.05
C HIS A 60 41.97 -43.53 -26.19
N ARG A 61 41.67 -43.87 -24.92
CA ARG A 61 42.01 -45.08 -24.14
C ARG A 61 43.48 -45.38 -23.76
N ASN A 62 43.61 -45.50 -22.43
CA ASN A 62 44.21 -46.58 -21.64
C ASN A 62 45.69 -46.54 -21.22
N ALA A 63 45.83 -46.82 -19.91
CA ALA A 63 46.88 -47.59 -19.22
C ALA A 63 48.07 -46.86 -18.56
N THR A 64 48.00 -46.84 -17.23
CA THR A 64 49.09 -46.89 -16.21
C THR A 64 49.99 -48.14 -16.38
N PRO A 65 51.06 -48.44 -15.56
CA PRO A 65 51.48 -47.91 -14.24
C PRO A 65 53.03 -47.79 -13.99
N LEU A 66 53.45 -47.40 -12.77
CA LEU A 66 54.56 -47.94 -11.92
C LEU A 66 55.03 -46.86 -10.89
N ARG A 67 54.64 -46.92 -9.60
CA ARG A 67 55.34 -47.48 -8.40
C ARG A 67 56.74 -46.90 -8.09
N LEU A 68 56.93 -46.27 -6.91
CA LEU A 68 57.53 -46.91 -5.70
C LEU A 68 57.67 -45.94 -4.46
N TRP A 69 57.10 -46.37 -3.32
CA TRP A 69 57.59 -46.43 -1.92
C TRP A 69 57.93 -45.16 -1.09
N SER A 70 57.28 -44.99 0.07
CA SER A 70 57.75 -45.51 1.38
C SER A 70 56.76 -45.20 2.53
N TRP A 71 56.89 -45.96 3.63
CA TRP A 71 55.94 -46.13 4.74
C TRP A 71 56.34 -45.36 6.00
N ILE A 72 55.37 -44.80 6.75
CA ILE A 72 55.40 -44.69 8.22
C ILE A 72 53.99 -44.98 8.77
N ARG A 73 53.91 -45.80 9.83
CA ARG A 73 52.69 -46.37 10.43
C ARG A 73 52.08 -45.48 11.54
N CYS A 74 50.78 -45.73 11.75
CA CYS A 74 50.03 -45.80 13.02
C CYS A 74 49.30 -44.54 13.54
N SER A 75 47.96 -44.50 13.39
CA SER A 75 47.04 -44.87 14.48
C SER A 75 45.58 -44.87 13.99
N THR A 76 44.84 -45.92 14.36
CA THR A 76 43.44 -46.15 14.01
C THR A 76 42.52 -45.64 15.12
N ARG A 77 41.58 -44.75 14.79
CA ARG A 77 40.35 -44.50 15.57
C ARG A 77 39.14 -44.82 14.68
N PRO A 78 38.15 -45.60 15.16
CA PRO A 78 36.96 -45.89 14.36
C PRO A 78 36.01 -44.69 14.39
N ARG A 79 35.66 -44.15 13.22
CA ARG A 79 34.50 -43.27 13.08
C ARG A 79 33.25 -44.14 12.93
N GLN A 80 32.35 -44.06 13.91
CA GLN A 80 31.00 -44.60 13.81
C GLN A 80 30.26 -43.90 12.66
N LEU A 81 30.00 -44.64 11.58
CA LEU A 81 28.97 -44.30 10.61
C LEU A 81 27.62 -44.71 11.23
N ARG A 82 26.84 -43.74 11.72
CA ARG A 82 25.42 -43.95 11.96
C ARG A 82 24.73 -43.98 10.60
N VAL A 83 24.32 -45.18 10.19
CA VAL A 83 23.31 -45.38 9.15
C VAL A 83 21.97 -45.04 9.79
N CYS A 84 21.46 -43.84 9.54
CA CYS A 84 20.07 -43.52 9.85
C CYS A 84 19.21 -44.08 8.71
N SER A 85 18.40 -45.10 9.02
CA SER A 85 17.33 -45.60 8.18
C SER A 85 16.40 -44.45 7.80
N ALA A 86 16.28 -44.16 6.51
CA ALA A 86 15.24 -43.29 5.98
C ALA A 86 13.89 -43.99 6.20
N VAL A 87 13.19 -43.59 7.26
CA VAL A 87 11.77 -43.86 7.40
C VAL A 87 11.07 -42.91 6.45
N SER A 88 10.53 -43.47 5.38
CA SER A 88 9.57 -42.82 4.49
C SER A 88 8.40 -42.31 5.32
N SER A 89 8.41 -41.04 5.69
CA SER A 89 7.18 -40.34 6.06
C SER A 89 6.47 -39.99 4.76
N ASP A 90 5.29 -40.57 4.56
CA ASP A 90 4.34 -40.13 3.54
C ASP A 90 4.25 -38.61 3.57
N ALA A 91 4.79 -37.97 2.53
CA ALA A 91 4.59 -36.57 2.25
C ALA A 91 3.16 -36.43 1.70
N GLY A 92 2.19 -36.43 2.62
CA GLY A 92 0.90 -35.83 2.34
C GLY A 92 1.13 -34.37 1.96
N LEU A 93 0.59 -33.97 0.82
CA LEU A 93 0.48 -32.57 0.39
C LEU A 93 -0.19 -31.76 1.52
N VAL A 94 0.62 -31.08 2.32
CA VAL A 94 0.13 -30.05 3.24
C VAL A 94 -0.20 -28.84 2.37
N SER A 95 -1.48 -28.45 2.36
CA SER A 95 -2.00 -27.32 1.59
C SER A 95 -1.18 -26.05 1.85
N THR A 96 -0.70 -25.42 0.79
CA THR A 96 0.07 -24.17 0.77
C THR A 96 -0.76 -22.91 1.12
N ASP A 97 -1.86 -23.06 1.86
CA ASP A 97 -2.91 -22.05 2.00
C ASP A 97 -2.81 -21.21 3.29
N TYR A 98 -1.81 -21.46 4.13
CA TYR A 98 -1.65 -20.74 5.39
C TYR A 98 -0.82 -19.48 5.21
N ILE A 99 -1.45 -18.32 5.40
CA ILE A 99 -0.78 -17.03 5.52
C ILE A 99 -0.91 -16.56 6.97
N PRO A 100 0.21 -16.40 7.69
CA PRO A 100 0.17 -15.95 9.07
C PRO A 100 -0.35 -14.51 9.16
N ALA A 101 -0.93 -14.15 10.31
CA ALA A 101 -1.33 -12.78 10.58
C ALA A 101 -0.12 -11.90 10.88
N ALA A 102 -0.18 -10.64 10.43
CA ALA A 102 0.82 -9.63 10.71
C ALA A 102 0.86 -9.31 12.22
N PRO A 103 2.03 -8.91 12.77
CA PRO A 103 2.05 -8.29 14.08
C PRO A 103 1.20 -7.03 14.07
N ILE A 104 0.40 -6.85 15.13
CA ILE A 104 -0.51 -5.72 15.27
C ILE A 104 0.23 -4.58 15.97
N LEU A 105 0.50 -3.52 15.23
CA LEU A 105 1.24 -2.34 15.68
C LEU A 105 0.30 -1.17 15.99
N LEU A 106 -0.57 -1.36 16.98
CA LEU A 106 -1.53 -0.34 17.42
C LEU A 106 -0.83 0.76 18.24
N PRO A 107 -1.13 2.04 17.97
CA PRO A 107 -0.83 3.11 18.90
C PRO A 107 -1.55 2.90 20.25
N GLU A 108 -0.99 3.43 21.32
CA GLU A 108 -1.64 3.47 22.62
C GLU A 108 -2.85 4.42 22.60
N GLY A 109 -3.92 4.07 23.32
CA GLY A 109 -5.10 4.90 23.44
C GLY A 109 -6.25 4.23 24.19
N PRO A 110 -7.40 4.90 24.32
CA PRO A 110 -8.57 4.40 25.04
C PRO A 110 -9.38 3.39 24.21
N TRP A 111 -8.70 2.41 23.63
CA TRP A 111 -9.31 1.32 22.87
C TRP A 111 -8.74 -0.02 23.32
N LYS A 112 -9.57 -1.05 23.19
CA LYS A 112 -9.19 -2.43 23.44
C LYS A 112 -9.16 -3.18 22.12
N GLN A 113 -8.04 -3.82 21.82
CA GLN A 113 -7.95 -4.72 20.68
C GLN A 113 -8.89 -5.92 20.86
N ILE A 114 -9.65 -6.26 19.81
CA ILE A 114 -10.59 -7.37 19.77
C ILE A 114 -10.39 -8.19 18.48
N PRO A 115 -10.79 -9.47 18.44
CA PRO A 115 -10.79 -10.24 17.20
C PRO A 115 -11.93 -9.78 16.26
N GLY A 116 -11.90 -10.27 15.02
CA GLY A 116 -13.01 -10.13 14.07
C GLY A 116 -12.74 -9.19 12.90
N GLY A 117 -11.64 -8.44 12.87
CA GLY A 117 -11.28 -7.60 11.71
C GLY A 117 -12.47 -6.78 11.18
N VAL A 118 -12.73 -6.88 9.88
CA VAL A 118 -13.88 -6.25 9.21
C VAL A 118 -15.27 -6.72 9.68
N THR A 119 -15.40 -7.86 10.36
CA THR A 119 -16.68 -8.35 10.91
C THR A 119 -16.88 -8.02 12.40
N ALA A 120 -15.89 -7.40 13.06
CA ALA A 120 -16.01 -7.03 14.47
C ALA A 120 -17.16 -6.04 14.72
N ALA A 121 -17.33 -5.07 13.81
CA ALA A 121 -18.44 -4.13 13.79
C ALA A 121 -19.77 -4.85 13.52
N LYS A 122 -20.81 -4.50 14.28
CA LYS A 122 -22.15 -5.06 14.10
C LYS A 122 -22.71 -4.78 12.70
N GLY A 123 -23.38 -5.79 12.13
CA GLY A 123 -24.04 -5.70 10.83
C GLY A 123 -23.13 -6.04 9.65
N PHE A 124 -21.89 -6.48 9.88
CA PHE A 124 -20.97 -6.88 8.81
C PHE A 124 -20.75 -8.39 8.76
N LYS A 125 -20.58 -8.91 7.54
CA LYS A 125 -20.19 -10.30 7.24
C LYS A 125 -19.09 -10.28 6.20
N ALA A 126 -18.20 -11.27 6.25
CA ALA A 126 -17.14 -11.42 5.28
C ALA A 126 -16.91 -12.88 4.89
N ALA A 127 -16.32 -13.08 3.72
CA ALA A 127 -15.81 -14.36 3.26
C ALA A 127 -14.65 -14.14 2.29
N GLY A 128 -13.66 -15.03 2.33
CA GLY A 128 -12.65 -15.18 1.29
C GLY A 128 -12.60 -16.62 0.79
N ILE A 129 -12.58 -16.80 -0.52
CA ILE A 129 -12.51 -18.13 -1.16
C ILE A 129 -11.48 -18.15 -2.29
N TYR A 130 -11.12 -19.35 -2.71
CA TYR A 130 -10.50 -19.56 -4.01
C TYR A 130 -11.56 -19.48 -5.12
N GLY A 131 -11.38 -18.53 -6.03
CA GLY A 131 -12.18 -18.30 -7.23
C GLY A 131 -11.42 -18.54 -8.54
N GLY A 132 -10.18 -19.01 -8.51
CA GLY A 132 -9.41 -19.37 -9.72
C GLY A 132 -8.87 -18.19 -10.51
N LEU A 133 -8.67 -17.06 -9.86
CA LEU A 133 -8.25 -15.80 -10.47
C LEU A 133 -6.72 -15.72 -10.62
N ARG A 134 -5.96 -16.23 -9.65
CA ARG A 134 -4.48 -16.27 -9.72
C ARG A 134 -3.98 -17.15 -10.88
N ALA A 135 -2.75 -16.90 -11.31
CA ALA A 135 -2.12 -17.68 -12.37
C ALA A 135 -1.72 -19.09 -11.92
N LYS A 136 -1.39 -19.27 -10.64
CA LYS A 136 -0.91 -20.53 -10.05
C LYS A 136 -1.42 -20.66 -8.61
N GLY A 137 -1.64 -21.92 -8.20
CA GLY A 137 -2.04 -22.28 -6.84
C GLY A 137 -3.55 -22.16 -6.59
N GLU A 138 -3.98 -22.69 -5.44
CA GLU A 138 -5.38 -22.69 -4.99
C GLU A 138 -5.62 -21.75 -3.80
N LYS A 139 -4.66 -20.84 -3.55
CA LYS A 139 -4.74 -19.82 -2.51
C LYS A 139 -5.97 -18.94 -2.74
N PRO A 140 -6.75 -18.61 -1.70
CA PRO A 140 -7.87 -17.67 -1.81
C PRO A 140 -7.52 -16.38 -2.55
N ASP A 141 -8.44 -15.92 -3.39
CA ASP A 141 -8.20 -14.81 -4.32
C ASP A 141 -9.44 -13.99 -4.67
N LEU A 142 -10.57 -14.30 -4.01
CA LEU A 142 -11.82 -13.57 -4.12
C LEU A 142 -12.42 -13.39 -2.72
N ALA A 143 -12.70 -12.14 -2.35
CA ALA A 143 -13.29 -11.77 -1.07
C ALA A 143 -14.55 -10.93 -1.26
N LEU A 144 -15.44 -11.00 -0.28
CA LEU A 144 -16.62 -10.16 -0.21
C LEU A 144 -16.85 -9.73 1.24
N VAL A 145 -17.00 -8.43 1.45
CA VAL A 145 -17.47 -7.84 2.71
C VAL A 145 -18.86 -7.26 2.47
N THR A 146 -19.83 -7.59 3.32
CA THR A 146 -21.22 -7.11 3.20
C THR A 146 -21.69 -6.44 4.48
N CYS A 147 -22.64 -5.52 4.33
CA CYS A 147 -23.40 -4.92 5.40
C CYS A 147 -24.89 -5.27 5.28
N ASP A 148 -25.50 -5.66 6.40
CA ASP A 148 -26.92 -6.00 6.48
C ASP A 148 -27.83 -4.78 6.27
N VAL A 149 -27.29 -3.56 6.39
CA VAL A 149 -28.00 -2.28 6.22
C VAL A 149 -27.28 -1.38 5.21
N ASP A 150 -27.96 -0.33 4.74
CA ASP A 150 -27.34 0.74 3.95
C ASP A 150 -26.34 1.51 4.82
N ALA A 151 -25.05 1.16 4.70
CA ALA A 151 -23.99 1.76 5.50
C ALA A 151 -23.54 3.09 4.89
N ALA A 152 -23.27 4.10 5.74
CA ALA A 152 -22.63 5.33 5.27
C ALA A 152 -21.27 4.98 4.66
N SER A 153 -21.03 5.46 3.45
CA SER A 153 -19.89 5.04 2.63
C SER A 153 -18.90 6.17 2.38
N ALA A 154 -17.63 5.81 2.46
CA ALA A 154 -16.51 6.67 2.12
C ALA A 154 -15.44 5.89 1.36
N GLY A 155 -14.70 6.59 0.50
CA GLY A 155 -13.60 6.01 -0.24
C GLY A 155 -12.47 7.00 -0.46
N ALA A 156 -11.25 6.50 -0.45
CA ALA A 156 -10.06 7.19 -0.92
C ALA A 156 -9.39 6.30 -1.97
N PHE A 157 -8.98 6.87 -3.10
CA PHE A 157 -8.52 6.12 -4.27
C PHE A 157 -7.08 6.49 -4.61
N THR A 158 -6.47 5.98 -5.67
CA THR A 158 -5.16 6.46 -6.19
C THR A 158 -5.28 7.81 -6.92
N THR A 159 -4.24 8.66 -6.96
CA THR A 159 -4.17 9.86 -7.82
C THR A 159 -3.58 9.53 -9.19
N ASN A 160 -3.09 8.30 -9.39
CA ASN A 160 -2.40 7.90 -10.60
C ASN A 160 -3.30 8.14 -11.83
N ILE A 161 -2.73 8.79 -12.86
CA ILE A 161 -3.44 9.11 -14.10
C ILE A 161 -3.92 7.83 -14.81
N VAL A 162 -3.21 6.72 -14.61
CA VAL A 162 -3.54 5.39 -15.14
C VAL A 162 -4.44 4.61 -14.17
N ALA A 163 -5.30 5.31 -13.40
CA ALA A 163 -6.23 4.69 -12.46
C ALA A 163 -7.04 3.57 -13.12
N ALA A 164 -7.12 2.42 -12.44
CA ALA A 164 -7.74 1.22 -12.96
C ALA A 164 -9.26 1.34 -13.10
N ALA A 165 -9.85 0.49 -13.93
CA ALA A 165 -11.29 0.40 -14.11
C ALA A 165 -12.12 0.32 -12.80
N PRO A 166 -11.78 -0.55 -11.81
CA PRO A 166 -12.50 -0.61 -10.53
C PRO A 166 -12.41 0.69 -9.72
N VAL A 167 -11.28 1.40 -9.80
CA VAL A 167 -11.11 2.70 -9.13
C VAL A 167 -12.05 3.74 -9.72
N LEU A 168 -12.08 3.85 -11.05
CA LEU A 168 -12.97 4.80 -11.74
C LEU A 168 -14.44 4.49 -11.46
N TYR A 169 -14.80 3.21 -11.46
CA TYR A 169 -16.14 2.74 -11.11
C TYR A 169 -16.53 3.16 -9.69
N CYS A 170 -15.69 2.85 -8.69
CA CYS A 170 -15.98 3.17 -7.29
C CYS A 170 -16.09 4.68 -7.02
N ARG A 171 -15.27 5.52 -7.67
CA ARG A 171 -15.43 6.98 -7.61
C ARG A 171 -16.81 7.40 -8.09
N HIS A 172 -17.22 6.92 -9.25
CA HIS A 172 -18.54 7.23 -9.81
C HIS A 172 -19.68 6.81 -8.87
N ILE A 173 -19.61 5.59 -8.31
CA ILE A 173 -20.64 5.10 -7.37
C ILE A 173 -20.71 5.98 -6.11
N LEU A 174 -19.58 6.36 -5.52
CA LEU A 174 -19.57 7.22 -4.32
C LEU A 174 -20.00 8.67 -4.60
N ASP A 175 -19.89 9.14 -5.83
CA ASP A 175 -20.42 10.45 -6.24
C ASP A 175 -21.94 10.46 -6.31
N ILE A 176 -22.57 9.34 -6.70
CA ILE A 176 -24.02 9.23 -6.88
C ILE A 176 -24.75 8.57 -5.70
N SER A 177 -24.03 7.89 -4.81
CA SER A 177 -24.59 7.20 -3.64
C SER A 177 -23.88 7.62 -2.35
N GLU A 178 -24.67 7.91 -1.32
CA GLU A 178 -24.17 8.14 0.04
C GLU A 178 -23.89 6.83 0.78
N THR A 179 -24.51 5.73 0.37
CA THR A 179 -24.47 4.45 1.06
C THR A 179 -24.00 3.31 0.17
N ALA A 180 -23.44 2.28 0.80
CA ALA A 180 -23.06 1.04 0.15
C ALA A 180 -23.34 -0.15 1.07
N ARG A 181 -23.41 -1.35 0.50
CA ARG A 181 -23.70 -2.60 1.21
C ARG A 181 -22.70 -3.71 0.94
N ALA A 182 -21.87 -3.61 -0.09
CA ALA A 182 -20.89 -4.64 -0.41
C ALA A 182 -19.60 -4.07 -0.97
N VAL A 183 -18.49 -4.74 -0.65
CA VAL A 183 -17.18 -4.55 -1.28
C VAL A 183 -16.72 -5.90 -1.79
N LEU A 184 -16.66 -6.07 -3.12
CA LEU A 184 -16.10 -7.25 -3.77
C LEU A 184 -14.62 -6.99 -4.06
N ILE A 185 -13.74 -7.90 -3.65
CA ILE A 185 -12.30 -7.74 -3.83
C ILE A 185 -11.73 -8.95 -4.56
N ASN A 186 -10.95 -8.73 -5.62
CA ASN A 186 -10.22 -9.80 -6.30
C ASN A 186 -8.70 -9.59 -6.29
N ALA A 187 -7.97 -10.71 -6.20
CA ALA A 187 -6.52 -10.75 -6.34
C ALA A 187 -6.11 -11.60 -7.55
N GLY A 188 -5.19 -11.10 -8.36
CA GLY A 188 -4.64 -11.79 -9.53
C GLY A 188 -4.54 -10.88 -10.74
N GLN A 189 -5.56 -10.08 -11.01
CA GLN A 189 -5.58 -9.09 -12.07
C GLN A 189 -6.05 -7.75 -11.52
N ALA A 190 -5.24 -6.72 -11.73
CA ALA A 190 -5.56 -5.36 -11.33
C ALA A 190 -6.69 -4.75 -12.18
N ASN A 191 -6.92 -5.24 -13.39
CA ASN A 191 -7.85 -4.61 -14.34
C ASN A 191 -7.51 -3.13 -14.60
N ALA A 192 -6.22 -2.84 -14.63
CA ALA A 192 -5.65 -1.54 -14.99
C ALA A 192 -5.19 -1.55 -16.45
N ALA A 193 -5.33 -0.42 -17.14
CA ALA A 193 -4.99 -0.29 -18.57
C ALA A 193 -5.71 -1.30 -19.49
N THR A 194 -6.97 -1.63 -19.18
CA THR A 194 -7.79 -2.63 -19.89
C THR A 194 -8.90 -2.04 -20.76
N GLY A 195 -8.97 -0.71 -20.86
CA GLY A 195 -9.93 0.04 -21.67
C GLY A 195 -11.40 -0.17 -21.25
N ASP A 196 -12.31 0.19 -22.13
CA ASP A 196 -13.76 0.14 -21.86
C ASP A 196 -14.24 -1.26 -21.50
N VAL A 197 -13.65 -2.31 -22.10
CA VAL A 197 -14.03 -3.69 -21.81
C VAL A 197 -13.68 -4.09 -20.38
N GLY A 198 -12.55 -3.62 -19.84
CA GLY A 198 -12.21 -3.81 -18.43
C GLY A 198 -13.20 -3.11 -17.50
N TYR A 199 -13.67 -1.92 -17.87
CA TYR A 199 -14.72 -1.21 -17.13
C TYR A 199 -16.08 -1.94 -17.17
N GLN A 200 -16.46 -2.49 -18.33
CA GLN A 200 -17.66 -3.32 -18.45
C GLN A 200 -17.55 -4.59 -17.59
N ASP A 201 -16.40 -5.26 -17.58
CA ASP A 201 -16.18 -6.43 -16.72
C ASP A 201 -16.40 -6.08 -15.24
N THR A 202 -15.92 -4.93 -14.77
CA THR A 202 -16.18 -4.44 -13.40
C THR A 202 -17.67 -4.25 -13.14
N MET A 203 -18.41 -3.59 -14.05
CA MET A 203 -19.86 -3.40 -13.88
C MET A 203 -20.64 -4.72 -13.89
N GLU A 204 -20.27 -5.66 -14.74
CA GLU A 204 -20.90 -6.98 -14.78
C GLU A 204 -20.68 -7.76 -13.48
N CYS A 205 -19.47 -7.72 -12.91
CA CYS A 205 -19.19 -8.33 -11.61
C CYS A 205 -20.02 -7.68 -10.49
N SER A 206 -20.14 -6.35 -10.52
CA SER A 206 -20.97 -5.59 -9.56
C SER A 206 -22.44 -6.01 -9.63
N ASN A 207 -23.01 -6.02 -10.84
CA ASN A 207 -24.40 -6.40 -11.09
C ASN A 207 -24.70 -7.82 -10.61
N ALA A 208 -23.78 -8.77 -10.87
CA ALA A 208 -23.96 -10.15 -10.44
C ALA A 208 -23.95 -10.31 -8.91
N VAL A 209 -23.07 -9.59 -8.21
CA VAL A 209 -23.09 -9.54 -6.74
C VAL A 209 -24.40 -8.91 -6.24
N ALA A 210 -24.82 -7.82 -6.86
CA ALA A 210 -26.04 -7.12 -6.48
C ALA A 210 -27.29 -8.00 -6.63
N GLU A 211 -27.39 -8.76 -7.72
CA GLU A 211 -28.47 -9.72 -7.96
C GLU A 211 -28.47 -10.83 -6.89
N LEU A 212 -27.32 -11.44 -6.59
CA LEU A 212 -27.21 -12.50 -5.58
C LEU A 212 -27.54 -12.03 -4.17
N LEU A 213 -27.25 -10.76 -3.85
CA LEU A 213 -27.55 -10.16 -2.56
C LEU A 213 -28.94 -9.48 -2.51
N ASN A 214 -29.66 -9.43 -3.64
CA ASN A 214 -30.90 -8.69 -3.81
C ASN A 214 -30.80 -7.23 -3.36
N ILE A 215 -29.76 -6.53 -3.84
CA ILE A 215 -29.48 -5.12 -3.59
C ILE A 215 -29.34 -4.36 -4.91
N ARG A 216 -29.22 -3.04 -4.82
CA ARG A 216 -28.95 -2.19 -5.98
C ARG A 216 -27.49 -2.34 -6.44
N PRO A 217 -27.20 -2.33 -7.75
CA PRO A 217 -25.83 -2.31 -8.25
C PRO A 217 -24.97 -1.18 -7.66
N GLU A 218 -25.56 0.00 -7.46
CA GLU A 218 -24.88 1.16 -6.89
C GLU A 218 -24.55 1.00 -5.40
N SER A 219 -24.97 -0.11 -4.77
CA SER A 219 -24.59 -0.48 -3.41
C SER A 219 -23.38 -1.41 -3.35
N VAL A 220 -22.80 -1.78 -4.49
CA VAL A 220 -21.61 -2.64 -4.60
C VAL A 220 -20.42 -1.83 -5.09
N LEU A 221 -19.37 -1.83 -4.27
CA LEU A 221 -18.05 -1.30 -4.60
C LEU A 221 -17.10 -2.46 -4.92
N ILE A 222 -16.05 -2.19 -5.70
CA ILE A 222 -15.12 -3.19 -6.19
C ILE A 222 -13.67 -2.73 -6.01
N GLU A 223 -12.83 -3.65 -5.53
CA GLU A 223 -11.38 -3.51 -5.48
C GLU A 223 -10.71 -4.64 -6.28
N SER A 224 -9.64 -4.33 -7.01
CA SER A 224 -8.87 -5.33 -7.75
C SER A 224 -7.38 -5.08 -7.55
N THR A 225 -6.60 -6.15 -7.43
CA THR A 225 -5.13 -6.08 -7.33
C THR A 225 -4.48 -7.23 -8.10
N GLY A 226 -3.24 -7.04 -8.54
CA GLY A 226 -2.47 -8.03 -9.30
C GLY A 226 -1.99 -7.43 -10.62
N VAL A 227 -2.00 -8.24 -11.68
CA VAL A 227 -1.27 -7.88 -12.90
C VAL A 227 -1.91 -6.72 -13.68
N ILE A 228 -1.11 -5.71 -14.05
CA ILE A 228 -1.53 -4.59 -14.92
C ILE A 228 -1.63 -5.06 -16.38
N GLY A 229 -2.58 -4.51 -17.15
CA GLY A 229 -2.79 -4.87 -18.55
C GLY A 229 -3.52 -6.21 -18.75
N GLN A 230 -3.94 -6.86 -17.67
CA GLN A 230 -4.79 -8.05 -17.71
C GLN A 230 -6.20 -7.73 -17.23
N ARG A 231 -7.19 -8.10 -18.03
CA ARG A 231 -8.60 -8.09 -17.63
C ARG A 231 -8.85 -9.14 -16.55
N ILE A 232 -9.85 -8.90 -15.71
CA ILE A 232 -10.30 -9.88 -14.71
C ILE A 232 -10.69 -11.17 -15.45
N LYS A 233 -10.36 -12.33 -14.87
CA LYS A 233 -10.91 -13.62 -15.31
C LYS A 233 -12.41 -13.71 -14.97
N LYS A 234 -13.22 -12.91 -15.64
CA LYS A 234 -14.62 -12.63 -15.31
C LYS A 234 -15.44 -13.90 -15.19
N GLU A 235 -15.31 -14.83 -16.12
CA GLU A 235 -16.12 -16.05 -16.13
C GLU A 235 -15.88 -16.91 -14.88
N ALA A 236 -14.63 -17.02 -14.44
CA ALA A 236 -14.26 -17.73 -13.21
C ALA A 236 -14.76 -16.99 -11.95
N LEU A 237 -14.65 -15.66 -11.95
CA LEU A 237 -15.18 -14.82 -10.87
C LEU A 237 -16.70 -15.02 -10.73
N LEU A 238 -17.46 -14.82 -11.81
CA LEU A 238 -18.92 -14.95 -11.83
C LEU A 238 -19.38 -16.35 -11.39
N ALA A 239 -18.71 -17.40 -11.88
CA ALA A 239 -19.01 -18.78 -11.47
C ALA A 239 -18.77 -19.04 -9.97
N SER A 240 -17.87 -18.27 -9.34
CA SER A 240 -17.52 -18.40 -7.93
C SER A 240 -18.44 -17.61 -6.98
N LEU A 241 -19.16 -16.60 -7.49
CA LEU A 241 -19.99 -15.72 -6.67
C LEU A 241 -21.07 -16.43 -5.83
N PRO A 242 -21.82 -17.44 -6.33
CA PRO A 242 -22.81 -18.12 -5.51
C PRO A 242 -22.21 -18.78 -4.25
N LYS A 243 -21.03 -19.41 -4.40
CA LYS A 243 -20.29 -20.02 -3.29
C LYS A 243 -19.76 -18.96 -2.33
N LEU A 244 -19.24 -17.85 -2.84
CA LEU A 244 -18.75 -16.74 -2.03
C LEU A 244 -19.87 -16.16 -1.15
N VAL A 245 -21.02 -15.85 -1.75
CA VAL A 245 -22.19 -15.32 -1.05
C VAL A 245 -22.71 -16.30 0.00
N SER A 246 -22.79 -17.60 -0.32
CA SER A 246 -23.21 -18.62 0.67
C SER A 246 -22.21 -18.81 1.82
N SER A 247 -20.97 -18.34 1.68
CA SER A 247 -19.92 -18.45 2.70
C SER A 247 -19.84 -17.24 3.62
N LEU A 248 -20.63 -16.18 3.39
CA LEU A 248 -20.63 -14.98 4.21
C LEU A 248 -21.00 -15.29 5.66
N THR A 249 -20.14 -14.89 6.59
CA THR A 249 -20.32 -15.11 8.02
C THR A 249 -19.87 -13.88 8.83
N PRO A 250 -20.50 -13.57 9.98
CA PRO A 250 -20.05 -12.49 10.87
C PRO A 250 -18.91 -12.92 11.80
N THR A 251 -18.37 -14.13 11.65
CA THR A 251 -17.35 -14.66 12.56
C THR A 251 -15.95 -14.14 12.24
N THR A 252 -15.02 -14.35 13.18
CA THR A 252 -13.60 -14.03 13.00
C THR A 252 -13.00 -14.76 11.81
N GLU A 253 -13.36 -16.02 11.59
CA GLU A 253 -12.86 -16.83 10.47
C GLU A 253 -13.30 -16.25 9.11
N GLY A 254 -14.49 -15.65 9.04
CA GLY A 254 -14.95 -14.94 7.85
C GLY A 254 -14.09 -13.73 7.51
N ALA A 255 -13.74 -12.94 8.53
CA ALA A 255 -12.84 -11.79 8.36
C ALA A 255 -11.42 -12.23 8.00
N ASP A 256 -10.89 -13.25 8.66
CA ASP A 256 -9.53 -13.74 8.43
C ASP A 256 -9.39 -14.35 7.03
N SER A 257 -10.38 -15.13 6.59
CA SER A 257 -10.38 -15.69 5.22
C SER A 257 -10.44 -14.58 4.15
N ALA A 258 -11.22 -13.52 4.38
CA ALA A 258 -11.26 -12.36 3.49
C ALA A 258 -9.91 -11.63 3.43
N ALA A 259 -9.27 -11.39 4.58
CA ALA A 259 -7.96 -10.74 4.66
C ALA A 259 -6.86 -11.57 3.97
N VAL A 260 -6.93 -12.91 4.03
CA VAL A 260 -6.04 -13.81 3.28
C VAL A 260 -6.30 -13.71 1.78
N ALA A 261 -7.55 -13.70 1.35
CA ALA A 261 -7.91 -13.73 -0.07
C ALA A 261 -7.43 -12.50 -0.86
N ILE A 262 -7.33 -11.33 -0.22
CA ILE A 262 -6.89 -10.09 -0.89
C ILE A 262 -5.37 -9.97 -1.04
N THR A 263 -4.59 -10.85 -0.39
CA THR A 263 -3.11 -10.77 -0.42
C THR A 263 -2.53 -11.06 -1.81
N THR A 264 -1.31 -10.58 -2.08
CA THR A 264 -0.57 -10.80 -3.33
C THR A 264 0.82 -11.33 -3.04
N THR A 265 1.82 -10.46 -3.10
CA THR A 265 3.21 -10.72 -2.69
C THR A 265 3.41 -10.57 -1.17
N ASP A 266 2.35 -10.18 -0.45
CA ASP A 266 2.31 -10.13 1.01
C ASP A 266 2.72 -11.48 1.64
N LEU A 267 3.54 -11.43 2.69
CA LEU A 267 3.92 -12.62 3.46
C LEU A 267 2.98 -12.87 4.63
N VAL A 268 2.23 -11.84 5.04
CA VAL A 268 1.26 -11.89 6.15
C VAL A 268 -0.08 -11.26 5.76
N SER A 269 -1.16 -11.78 6.38
CA SER A 269 -2.49 -11.17 6.31
C SER A 269 -2.60 -10.03 7.32
N LYS A 270 -3.23 -8.92 6.93
CA LYS A 270 -3.29 -7.70 7.73
C LYS A 270 -4.74 -7.41 8.08
N SER A 271 -5.12 -7.72 9.31
CA SER A 271 -6.48 -7.60 9.83
C SER A 271 -6.42 -7.08 11.26
N ILE A 272 -7.32 -6.17 11.61
CA ILE A 272 -7.33 -5.53 12.92
C ILE A 272 -8.75 -5.14 13.33
N ALA A 273 -9.05 -5.20 14.62
CA ALA A 273 -10.23 -4.58 15.18
C ALA A 273 -9.98 -4.08 16.59
N VAL A 274 -10.67 -2.98 16.92
CA VAL A 274 -10.64 -2.39 18.26
C VAL A 274 -12.06 -2.01 18.69
N GLU A 275 -12.26 -1.96 20.00
CA GLU A 275 -13.47 -1.48 20.66
C GLU A 275 -13.13 -0.26 21.52
N THR A 276 -13.96 0.77 21.48
CA THR A 276 -13.77 2.02 22.24
C THR A 276 -15.11 2.61 22.67
N GLU A 277 -15.09 3.48 23.68
CA GLU A 277 -16.27 4.24 24.10
C GLU A 277 -16.41 5.51 23.26
N VAL A 278 -17.58 5.65 22.63
CA VAL A 278 -18.00 6.89 21.96
C VAL A 278 -19.25 7.39 22.68
N GLY A 279 -19.09 8.43 23.49
CA GLY A 279 -20.05 8.75 24.55
C GLY A 279 -20.19 7.58 25.52
N ASP A 280 -21.43 7.15 25.79
CA ASP A 280 -21.73 6.04 26.70
C ASP A 280 -21.96 4.71 25.95
N THR A 281 -21.51 4.60 24.70
CA THR A 281 -21.73 3.41 23.86
C THR A 281 -20.41 2.81 23.39
N LEU A 282 -20.29 1.49 23.51
CA LEU A 282 -19.20 0.74 22.90
C LEU A 282 -19.38 0.69 21.38
N VAL A 283 -18.38 1.20 20.68
CA VAL A 283 -18.28 1.23 19.23
C VAL A 283 -17.07 0.41 18.81
N ARG A 284 -17.22 -0.31 17.70
CA ARG A 284 -16.16 -1.11 17.12
C ARG A 284 -15.70 -0.51 15.81
N VAL A 285 -14.39 -0.55 15.59
CA VAL A 285 -13.76 -0.19 14.32
C VAL A 285 -12.86 -1.35 13.93
N GLY A 286 -13.14 -1.89 12.75
CA GLY A 286 -12.48 -3.05 12.18
C GLY A 286 -11.89 -2.73 10.81
N GLY A 287 -10.93 -3.53 10.37
CA GLY A 287 -10.30 -3.32 9.08
C GLY A 287 -9.45 -4.47 8.61
N MET A 288 -9.24 -4.52 7.30
CA MET A 288 -8.22 -5.34 6.65
C MET A 288 -7.54 -4.53 5.54
N ALA A 289 -6.29 -4.87 5.23
CA ALA A 289 -5.56 -4.24 4.14
C ALA A 289 -4.61 -5.24 3.46
N LYS A 290 -4.16 -4.90 2.24
CA LYS A 290 -3.10 -5.63 1.52
C LYS A 290 -2.09 -4.64 0.96
N GLY A 291 -0.83 -5.04 0.88
CA GLY A 291 0.26 -4.21 0.38
C GLY A 291 1.60 -4.72 0.88
N SER A 292 2.60 -4.73 -0.02
CA SER A 292 3.98 -5.13 0.28
C SER A 292 4.95 -4.57 -0.77
N GLY A 293 4.55 -4.56 -2.05
CA GLY A 293 5.26 -3.89 -3.15
C GLY A 293 4.34 -2.96 -3.95
N MET A 294 4.96 -2.04 -4.68
CA MET A 294 4.34 -0.86 -5.29
C MET A 294 3.52 -0.15 -4.22
N ILE A 295 4.19 0.48 -3.25
CA ILE A 295 3.58 1.15 -2.09
C ILE A 295 4.19 2.54 -1.95
N HIS A 296 3.50 3.55 -2.48
CA HIS A 296 3.77 4.96 -2.20
C HIS A 296 2.49 5.81 -2.30
N PRO A 297 1.58 5.68 -1.32
CA PRO A 297 0.25 6.28 -1.36
C PRO A 297 0.27 7.80 -1.44
N ASP A 298 -0.34 8.38 -2.48
CA ASP A 298 -0.68 9.82 -2.57
C ASP A 298 -2.20 10.04 -2.68
N MET A 299 -2.96 9.03 -2.26
CA MET A 299 -4.36 9.01 -1.79
C MET A 299 -4.81 7.56 -1.43
N ALA A 300 -4.05 6.55 -1.86
CA ALA A 300 -3.75 5.27 -1.21
C ALA A 300 -2.64 4.58 -2.04
N THR A 301 -1.97 3.53 -1.53
CA THR A 301 -1.15 2.52 -2.25
C THR A 301 -1.19 1.17 -1.59
N MET A 302 -2.23 0.39 -1.94
CA MET A 302 -2.76 -0.78 -1.23
C MET A 302 -4.23 -1.01 -1.62
N LEU A 303 -4.81 -2.12 -1.16
CA LEU A 303 -6.26 -2.27 -0.99
C LEU A 303 -6.61 -2.27 0.50
N GLY A 304 -7.76 -1.73 0.89
CA GLY A 304 -8.14 -1.62 2.30
C GLY A 304 -9.63 -1.45 2.53
N VAL A 305 -10.21 -2.27 3.40
CA VAL A 305 -11.62 -2.19 3.79
C VAL A 305 -11.73 -1.95 5.28
N LEU A 306 -12.47 -0.92 5.67
CA LEU A 306 -12.72 -0.55 7.07
C LEU A 306 -14.22 -0.62 7.37
N THR A 307 -14.55 -1.06 8.58
CA THR A 307 -15.93 -1.17 9.05
C THR A 307 -16.09 -0.55 10.43
N THR A 308 -17.23 0.08 10.68
CA THR A 308 -17.62 0.51 12.03
C THR A 308 -19.10 0.38 12.24
N ASP A 309 -19.52 0.14 13.47
CA ASP A 309 -20.93 0.17 13.86
C ASP A 309 -21.36 1.53 14.45
N ALA A 310 -20.49 2.54 14.43
CA ALA A 310 -20.83 3.91 14.80
C ALA A 310 -21.95 4.49 13.93
N SER A 311 -22.86 5.25 14.53
CA SER A 311 -23.88 6.03 13.80
C SER A 311 -23.29 7.38 13.40
N VAL A 312 -23.06 7.61 12.11
CA VAL A 312 -22.39 8.81 11.59
C VAL A 312 -23.06 9.31 10.31
N ALA A 313 -23.15 10.63 10.14
CA ALA A 313 -23.61 11.22 8.88
C ALA A 313 -22.55 11.02 7.77
N THR A 314 -22.98 10.69 6.55
CA THR A 314 -22.07 10.33 5.45
C THR A 314 -21.03 11.40 5.15
N ASN A 315 -21.40 12.68 5.14
CA ASN A 315 -20.46 13.78 4.92
C ASN A 315 -19.38 13.86 6.00
N VAL A 316 -19.75 13.62 7.26
CA VAL A 316 -18.81 13.55 8.39
C VAL A 316 -17.91 12.33 8.24
N TRP A 317 -18.49 11.16 7.93
CA TRP A 317 -17.73 9.92 7.74
C TRP A 317 -16.68 10.04 6.64
N ARG A 318 -17.05 10.60 5.48
CA ARG A 318 -16.13 10.86 4.37
C ARG A 318 -14.95 11.74 4.78
N GLU A 319 -15.20 12.80 5.54
CA GLU A 319 -14.15 13.70 6.01
C GLU A 319 -13.26 13.02 7.08
N MET A 320 -13.83 12.21 7.98
CA MET A 320 -13.06 11.45 8.96
C MET A 320 -12.11 10.45 8.30
N VAL A 321 -12.63 9.69 7.33
CA VAL A 321 -11.84 8.72 6.54
C VAL A 321 -10.73 9.42 5.77
N ARG A 322 -11.02 10.57 5.14
CA ARG A 322 -9.99 11.38 4.45
C ARG A 322 -8.87 11.81 5.40
N ARG A 323 -9.19 12.23 6.63
CA ARG A 323 -8.19 12.61 7.65
C ARG A 323 -7.37 11.40 8.08
N SER A 324 -8.01 10.26 8.35
CA SER A 324 -7.32 9.05 8.78
C SER A 324 -6.40 8.50 7.71
N VAL A 325 -6.83 8.45 6.44
CA VAL A 325 -5.98 8.07 5.29
C VAL A 325 -4.74 8.96 5.21
N ASN A 326 -4.89 10.28 5.38
CA ASN A 326 -3.78 11.22 5.37
C ASN A 326 -2.78 11.04 6.51
N LYS A 327 -3.23 10.51 7.66
CA LYS A 327 -2.41 10.23 8.86
C LYS A 327 -1.90 8.79 8.94
N SER A 328 -2.22 7.95 7.96
CA SER A 328 -1.90 6.52 7.96
C SER A 328 -1.34 6.07 6.61
N PHE A 329 -2.20 5.60 5.69
CA PHE A 329 -1.80 5.06 4.40
C PHE A 329 -1.01 6.11 3.58
N ASN A 330 -1.40 7.37 3.53
CA ASN A 330 -0.60 8.40 2.83
C ASN A 330 0.75 8.72 3.49
N GLN A 331 1.04 8.12 4.65
CA GLN A 331 2.32 8.25 5.36
C GLN A 331 3.17 6.98 5.31
N ILE A 332 2.83 5.98 4.48
CA ILE A 332 3.69 4.81 4.28
C ILE A 332 4.41 4.84 2.94
N THR A 333 5.55 4.18 2.84
CA THR A 333 6.26 3.99 1.58
C THR A 333 7.17 2.77 1.64
N VAL A 334 7.12 1.93 0.61
CA VAL A 334 8.08 0.83 0.42
C VAL A 334 9.09 1.24 -0.64
N ASP A 335 8.64 1.58 -1.85
CA ASP A 335 9.50 1.73 -3.03
C ASP A 335 9.41 3.08 -3.73
N GLY A 336 8.39 3.89 -3.44
CA GLY A 336 8.19 5.17 -4.10
C GLY A 336 7.21 5.12 -5.28
N ASP A 337 6.67 3.93 -5.60
CA ASP A 337 5.76 3.74 -6.73
C ASP A 337 4.29 3.72 -6.29
N THR A 338 3.52 4.72 -6.74
CA THR A 338 2.08 4.82 -6.51
C THR A 338 1.31 3.94 -7.49
N SER A 339 0.54 2.96 -7.01
CA SER A 339 -0.16 2.01 -7.88
C SER A 339 -1.37 2.61 -8.60
N THR A 340 -1.81 1.90 -9.64
CA THR A 340 -3.01 2.23 -10.42
C THR A 340 -4.32 1.87 -9.73
N ASN A 341 -4.27 1.11 -8.64
CA ASN A 341 -5.44 0.41 -8.08
C ASN A 341 -5.83 0.87 -6.68
N ASP A 342 -5.09 1.83 -6.16
CA ASP A 342 -5.11 2.06 -4.73
C ASP A 342 -6.47 2.51 -4.25
N THR A 343 -6.99 1.83 -3.25
CA THR A 343 -8.37 2.01 -2.82
C THR A 343 -8.52 1.66 -1.35
N VAL A 344 -9.02 2.62 -0.56
CA VAL A 344 -9.58 2.42 0.78
C VAL A 344 -11.08 2.60 0.68
N ILE A 345 -11.87 1.62 1.11
CA ILE A 345 -13.32 1.75 1.31
C ILE A 345 -13.64 1.62 2.79
N ALA A 346 -14.48 2.51 3.30
CA ALA A 346 -14.86 2.53 4.70
C ALA A 346 -16.39 2.62 4.85
N LEU A 347 -16.97 1.67 5.59
CA LEU A 347 -18.42 1.51 5.76
C LEU A 347 -18.82 1.68 7.23
N ALA A 348 -19.84 2.49 7.51
CA ALA A 348 -20.40 2.66 8.85
C ALA A 348 -21.86 2.21 8.92
N SER A 349 -22.15 1.13 9.65
CA SER A 349 -23.48 0.51 9.71
C SER A 349 -24.47 1.23 10.64
N GLY A 350 -23.98 2.00 11.62
CA GLY A 350 -24.83 2.62 12.64
C GLY A 350 -25.46 1.64 13.64
N ALA A 351 -25.07 0.36 13.63
CA ALA A 351 -25.69 -0.69 14.42
C ALA A 351 -25.22 -0.77 15.89
N SER A 352 -24.32 0.10 16.34
CA SER A 352 -23.84 0.14 17.73
C SER A 352 -24.92 0.56 18.73
N GLY A 353 -25.91 1.36 18.28
CA GLY A 353 -26.85 2.06 19.14
C GLY A 353 -26.34 3.43 19.62
N SER A 354 -25.19 3.88 19.14
CA SER A 354 -24.62 5.18 19.47
C SER A 354 -25.45 6.34 18.91
N SER A 355 -25.34 7.51 19.56
CA SER A 355 -25.93 8.74 19.04
C SER A 355 -25.32 9.12 17.70
N LYS A 356 -26.15 9.58 16.76
CA LYS A 356 -25.70 9.96 15.42
C LYS A 356 -24.72 11.14 15.48
N ILE A 357 -23.50 10.91 15.00
CA ILE A 357 -22.46 11.92 14.85
C ILE A 357 -22.74 12.73 13.58
N SER A 358 -23.12 13.99 13.74
CA SER A 358 -23.46 14.91 12.64
C SER A 358 -22.49 16.09 12.48
N SER A 359 -21.49 16.21 13.36
CA SER A 359 -20.48 17.27 13.31
C SER A 359 -19.11 16.78 13.79
N LEU A 360 -18.06 17.17 13.07
CA LEU A 360 -16.65 16.87 13.38
C LEU A 360 -16.17 17.52 14.69
N GLU A 361 -16.85 18.59 15.11
CA GLU A 361 -16.47 19.33 16.33
C GLU A 361 -16.94 18.64 17.61
N SER A 362 -17.85 17.67 17.48
CA SER A 362 -18.38 16.93 18.62
C SER A 362 -17.30 16.09 19.32
N THR A 363 -17.47 15.86 20.62
CA THR A 363 -16.60 14.97 21.39
C THR A 363 -16.67 13.54 20.85
N TYR A 364 -17.86 13.08 20.45
CA TYR A 364 -18.07 11.76 19.85
C TYR A 364 -17.32 11.59 18.52
N ALA A 365 -17.30 12.63 17.66
CA ALA A 365 -16.51 12.61 16.43
C ALA A 365 -15.01 12.49 16.73
N ARG A 366 -14.50 13.23 17.73
CA ARG A 366 -13.09 13.15 18.13
C ARG A 366 -12.71 11.77 18.67
N GLN A 367 -13.58 11.14 19.46
CA GLN A 367 -13.37 9.78 19.98
C GLN A 367 -13.31 8.75 18.83
N LEU A 368 -14.30 8.79 17.92
CA LEU A 368 -14.32 7.91 16.76
C LEU A 368 -13.15 8.18 15.79
N GLN A 369 -12.77 9.43 15.58
CA GLN A 369 -11.62 9.81 14.74
C GLN A 369 -10.32 9.20 15.26
N ALA A 370 -10.04 9.32 16.56
CA ALA A 370 -8.82 8.79 17.16
C ALA A 370 -8.73 7.26 17.00
N CYS A 371 -9.86 6.58 17.15
CA CYS A 371 -9.97 5.14 16.95
C CYS A 371 -9.75 4.73 15.48
N LEU A 372 -10.36 5.46 14.54
CA LEU A 372 -10.17 5.25 13.10
C LEU A 372 -8.71 5.48 12.68
N ASP A 373 -8.09 6.55 13.19
CA ASP A 373 -6.68 6.86 12.97
C ASP A 373 -5.79 5.71 13.47
N ALA A 374 -6.05 5.19 14.67
CA ALA A 374 -5.27 4.09 15.26
C ALA A 374 -5.36 2.79 14.44
N VAL A 375 -6.58 2.42 14.02
CA VAL A 375 -6.81 1.23 13.17
C VAL A 375 -6.09 1.36 11.83
N MET A 376 -6.26 2.50 11.14
CA MET A 376 -5.63 2.69 9.84
C MET A 376 -4.10 2.81 9.97
N GLN A 377 -3.57 3.46 11.01
CA GLN A 377 -2.13 3.49 11.28
C GLN A 377 -1.58 2.10 11.57
N GLY A 378 -2.28 1.27 12.34
CA GLY A 378 -1.89 -0.12 12.60
C GLY A 378 -1.77 -0.92 11.31
N LEU A 379 -2.79 -0.86 10.43
CA LEU A 379 -2.75 -1.52 9.11
C LEU A 379 -1.64 -0.97 8.22
N ALA A 380 -1.45 0.35 8.20
CA ALA A 380 -0.42 0.99 7.40
C ALA A 380 0.99 0.57 7.86
N LYS A 381 1.23 0.50 9.17
CA LYS A 381 2.47 -0.03 9.76
C LYS A 381 2.68 -1.50 9.40
N SER A 382 1.63 -2.32 9.42
CA SER A 382 1.73 -3.73 8.99
C SER A 382 2.08 -3.86 7.49
N ILE A 383 1.64 -2.93 6.63
CA ILE A 383 2.06 -2.88 5.22
C ILE A 383 3.55 -2.55 5.10
N ALA A 384 4.01 -1.49 5.76
CA ALA A 384 5.41 -1.10 5.71
C ALA A 384 6.33 -2.17 6.33
N TRP A 385 5.89 -2.82 7.40
CA TRP A 385 6.59 -3.91 8.06
C TRP A 385 6.74 -5.14 7.14
N ASP A 386 5.70 -5.45 6.35
CA ASP A 386 5.67 -6.53 5.36
C ASP A 386 6.13 -6.07 3.96
N GLY A 387 6.90 -4.99 3.87
CA GLY A 387 7.44 -4.51 2.60
C GLY A 387 8.27 -5.60 1.90
N GLU A 388 8.25 -5.65 0.58
CA GLU A 388 8.97 -6.67 -0.18
C GLU A 388 10.48 -6.67 0.13
N GLY A 389 10.96 -7.78 0.71
CA GLY A 389 12.35 -7.91 1.16
C GLY A 389 12.72 -7.09 2.40
N ALA A 390 11.77 -6.46 3.08
CA ALA A 390 12.03 -5.72 4.30
C ALA A 390 12.58 -6.62 5.41
N THR A 391 13.55 -6.10 6.17
CA THR A 391 14.06 -6.77 7.39
C THR A 391 13.70 -6.02 8.66
N CYS A 392 13.20 -4.79 8.56
CA CYS A 392 12.67 -4.03 9.68
C CYS A 392 11.70 -2.94 9.20
N LEU A 393 10.83 -2.51 10.11
CA LEU A 393 10.05 -1.30 9.96
C LEU A 393 10.92 -0.08 10.29
N ILE A 394 10.75 1.03 9.58
CA ILE A 394 11.33 2.33 9.91
C ILE A 394 10.18 3.28 10.26
N GLU A 395 10.18 3.83 11.48
CA GLU A 395 9.24 4.86 11.92
C GLU A 395 9.96 6.21 12.06
N ILE A 396 9.50 7.20 11.31
CA ILE A 396 10.05 8.56 11.32
C ILE A 396 9.05 9.45 12.06
N THR A 397 9.50 10.10 13.13
CA THR A 397 8.71 11.10 13.85
C THR A 397 9.35 12.46 13.71
N VAL A 398 8.59 13.43 13.19
CA VAL A 398 9.03 14.82 13.02
C VAL A 398 8.23 15.72 13.97
N SER A 399 8.92 16.64 14.64
CA SER A 399 8.33 17.70 15.46
C SER A 399 8.93 19.07 15.13
N GLY A 400 8.34 20.14 15.66
CA GLY A 400 8.89 21.49 15.54
C GLY A 400 8.56 22.21 14.23
N ALA A 401 7.77 21.60 13.33
CA ALA A 401 7.32 22.23 12.09
C ALA A 401 6.16 23.22 12.33
N ASN A 402 5.84 24.08 11.36
CA ASN A 402 4.75 25.05 11.54
C ASN A 402 3.35 24.41 11.46
N SER A 403 3.24 23.23 10.85
CA SER A 403 1.98 22.48 10.74
C SER A 403 2.20 20.97 10.73
N GLU A 404 1.15 20.20 11.03
CA GLU A 404 1.17 18.73 10.90
C GLU A 404 1.50 18.29 9.47
N ALA A 405 0.98 19.01 8.45
CA ALA A 405 1.21 18.70 7.05
C ALA A 405 2.69 18.87 6.65
N GLU A 406 3.36 19.92 7.13
CA GLU A 406 4.80 20.13 6.92
C GLU A 406 5.63 19.03 7.61
N ALA A 407 5.32 18.70 8.86
CA ALA A 407 6.01 17.63 9.59
C ALA A 407 5.83 16.27 8.91
N ALA A 408 4.61 15.94 8.48
CA ALA A 408 4.31 14.71 7.74
C ALA A 408 5.07 14.64 6.41
N LYS A 409 5.16 15.77 5.68
CA LYS A 409 5.93 15.84 4.43
C LYS A 409 7.41 15.56 4.65
N ILE A 410 8.01 16.10 5.72
CA ILE A 410 9.40 15.81 6.10
C ILE A 410 9.55 14.33 6.47
N ALA A 411 8.64 13.79 7.29
CA ALA A 411 8.70 12.40 7.73
C ALA A 411 8.66 11.45 6.53
N ARG A 412 7.72 11.67 5.62
CA ARG A 412 7.54 10.89 4.39
C ARG A 412 8.74 11.00 3.45
N SER A 413 9.36 12.19 3.35
CA SER A 413 10.60 12.40 2.58
C SER A 413 11.73 11.48 3.08
N VAL A 414 11.94 11.41 4.39
CA VAL A 414 12.96 10.56 5.01
C VAL A 414 12.63 9.08 4.83
N ALA A 415 11.35 8.69 5.02
CA ALA A 415 10.88 7.32 4.81
C ALA A 415 11.10 6.84 3.36
N SER A 416 10.98 7.74 2.38
CA SER A 416 11.09 7.44 0.94
C SER A 416 12.53 7.38 0.45
N SER A 417 13.50 7.88 1.23
CA SER A 417 14.88 8.03 0.78
C SER A 417 15.57 6.67 0.62
N SER A 418 15.86 6.26 -0.62
CA SER A 418 16.59 5.01 -0.89
C SER A 418 17.94 4.95 -0.17
N LEU A 419 18.61 6.09 0.03
CA LEU A 419 19.86 6.17 0.77
C LEU A 419 19.65 5.91 2.28
N VAL A 420 18.61 6.46 2.89
CA VAL A 420 18.28 6.18 4.30
C VAL A 420 17.91 4.71 4.45
N LYS A 421 17.02 4.20 3.60
CA LYS A 421 16.58 2.80 3.59
C LYS A 421 17.77 1.83 3.45
N ALA A 422 18.71 2.12 2.55
CA ALA A 422 19.92 1.30 2.38
C ALA A 422 20.90 1.41 3.55
N ALA A 423 21.00 2.58 4.21
CA ALA A 423 21.83 2.74 5.41
C ALA A 423 21.27 1.93 6.58
N VAL A 424 19.95 1.93 6.77
CA VAL A 424 19.28 1.10 7.79
C VAL A 424 19.49 -0.39 7.51
N TYR A 425 19.35 -0.84 6.26
CA TYR A 425 19.67 -2.24 5.90
C TYR A 425 21.14 -2.59 6.20
N GLY A 426 22.07 -1.70 5.84
CA GLY A 426 23.50 -1.83 6.09
C GLY A 426 23.93 -1.64 7.56
N ARG A 427 22.98 -1.37 8.46
CA ARG A 427 23.21 -1.11 9.90
C ARG A 427 24.18 0.07 10.14
N ASP A 428 24.14 1.07 9.26
CA ASP A 428 24.94 2.28 9.31
C ASP A 428 24.11 3.45 9.88
N PRO A 429 24.45 4.00 11.07
CA PRO A 429 23.73 5.13 11.69
C PRO A 429 24.05 6.46 10.97
N ASN A 430 23.59 6.57 9.73
CA ASN A 430 23.99 7.62 8.79
C ASN A 430 23.08 8.86 8.88
N TRP A 431 23.32 9.69 9.90
CA TRP A 431 22.61 10.97 10.09
C TRP A 431 22.71 11.90 8.87
N GLY A 432 23.80 11.83 8.09
CA GLY A 432 23.99 12.68 6.91
C GLY A 432 22.95 12.40 5.83
N ARG A 433 22.61 11.12 5.61
CA ARG A 433 21.54 10.73 4.69
C ARG A 433 20.16 11.14 5.19
N ILE A 434 19.93 11.10 6.51
CA ILE A 434 18.69 11.57 7.13
C ILE A 434 18.56 13.09 6.94
N ALA A 435 19.59 13.86 7.32
CA ALA A 435 19.62 15.32 7.16
C ALA A 435 19.44 15.76 5.71
N CYS A 436 20.05 15.05 4.76
CA CYS A 436 19.84 15.27 3.32
C CYS A 436 18.36 15.12 2.94
N ALA A 437 17.70 14.05 3.40
CA ALA A 437 16.30 13.80 3.11
C ALA A 437 15.33 14.79 3.77
N VAL A 438 15.68 15.30 4.95
CA VAL A 438 14.98 16.45 5.55
C VAL A 438 15.16 17.69 4.69
N GLY A 439 16.40 17.96 4.23
CA GLY A 439 16.74 19.16 3.46
C GLY A 439 16.02 19.26 2.10
N TYR A 440 15.79 18.15 1.40
CA TYR A 440 15.06 18.14 0.13
C TYR A 440 13.54 17.96 0.27
N ALA A 441 12.99 17.89 1.49
CA ALA A 441 11.56 17.66 1.71
C ALA A 441 10.65 18.80 1.20
N GLY A 442 11.24 19.95 0.79
CA GLY A 442 10.49 21.09 0.30
C GLY A 442 9.64 21.75 1.39
N VAL A 443 10.16 21.79 2.61
CA VAL A 443 9.63 22.52 3.78
C VAL A 443 10.73 23.43 4.29
N ASN A 444 10.41 24.70 4.55
CA ASN A 444 11.38 25.66 5.05
C ASN A 444 11.54 25.55 6.56
N PHE A 445 12.79 25.48 7.04
CA PHE A 445 13.15 25.54 8.44
C PHE A 445 14.57 26.09 8.58
N ASN A 446 14.95 26.49 9.79
CA ASN A 446 16.32 26.93 10.08
C ASN A 446 17.21 25.70 10.28
N VAL A 447 18.25 25.54 9.46
CA VAL A 447 19.17 24.38 9.55
C VAL A 447 19.79 24.26 10.94
N ASN A 448 20.01 25.38 11.64
CA ASN A 448 20.55 25.39 13.00
C ASN A 448 19.54 24.93 14.06
N GLU A 449 18.30 24.61 13.70
CA GLU A 449 17.29 24.03 14.60
C GLU A 449 17.12 22.52 14.38
N LEU A 450 17.85 21.95 13.41
CA LEU A 450 17.77 20.53 13.09
C LEU A 450 18.37 19.67 14.21
N HIS A 451 17.55 18.74 14.70
CA HIS A 451 17.93 17.67 15.61
C HIS A 451 17.58 16.32 15.01
N ILE A 452 18.47 15.35 15.12
CA ILE A 452 18.25 13.97 14.63
C ILE A 452 18.72 12.98 15.69
N SER A 453 17.84 12.07 16.06
CA SER A 453 18.14 10.92 16.91
C SER A 453 17.74 9.61 16.24
N LEU A 454 18.46 8.55 16.58
CA LEU A 454 18.16 7.17 16.21
C LEU A 454 17.85 6.39 17.49
N GLY A 455 16.58 6.07 17.71
CA GLY A 455 16.06 5.79 19.05
C GLY A 455 16.49 6.89 20.02
N ASP A 456 17.04 6.49 21.16
CA ASP A 456 17.55 7.41 22.18
C ASP A 456 18.94 8.03 21.87
N ILE A 457 19.56 7.65 20.75
CA ILE A 457 20.93 8.07 20.41
C ILE A 457 20.87 9.36 19.60
N LEU A 458 21.19 10.49 20.24
CA LEU A 458 21.28 11.79 19.58
C LEU A 458 22.50 11.84 18.63
N LEU A 459 22.26 12.05 17.34
CA LEU A 459 23.28 12.06 16.29
C LEU A 459 23.65 13.48 15.84
N MET A 460 22.68 14.39 15.86
CA MET A 460 22.83 15.77 15.42
C MET A 460 22.01 16.70 16.31
N SER A 461 22.58 17.85 16.65
CA SER A 461 21.91 18.94 17.35
C SER A 461 22.40 20.28 16.82
N ASN A 462 21.51 21.27 16.81
CA ASN A 462 21.77 22.60 16.28
C ASN A 462 22.32 22.59 14.83
N GLY A 463 21.86 21.66 14.00
CA GLY A 463 22.34 21.48 12.63
C GLY A 463 23.77 20.95 12.49
N GLN A 464 24.41 20.54 13.60
CA GLN A 464 25.79 20.05 13.63
C GLN A 464 25.85 18.60 14.15
N PRO A 465 26.73 17.76 13.60
CA PRO A 465 26.89 16.40 14.08
C PRO A 465 27.49 16.39 15.50
N LEU A 466 27.03 15.46 16.34
CA LEU A 466 27.59 15.23 17.66
C LEU A 466 28.53 14.01 17.65
N PRO A 467 29.51 13.94 18.56
CA PRO A 467 30.17 12.69 18.88
C PRO A 467 29.15 11.70 19.48
N PHE A 468 29.06 10.50 18.92
CA PHE A 468 28.24 9.41 19.45
C PHE A 468 28.96 8.06 19.34
N ASN A 469 28.53 7.08 20.13
CA ASN A 469 29.06 5.72 20.02
C ASN A 469 28.47 5.02 18.79
N ARG A 470 29.26 4.94 17.71
CA ARG A 470 28.84 4.34 16.44
C ARG A 470 28.53 2.85 16.57
N ASP A 471 29.26 2.11 17.39
CA ASP A 471 29.04 0.67 17.60
C ASP A 471 27.71 0.42 18.30
N SER A 472 27.36 1.23 19.31
CA SER A 472 26.05 1.16 19.97
C SER A 472 24.90 1.48 19.01
N ALA A 473 25.04 2.52 18.19
CA ALA A 473 24.02 2.87 17.20
C ALA A 473 23.87 1.82 16.09
N SER A 474 24.97 1.21 15.64
CA SER A 474 24.93 0.08 14.71
C SER A 474 24.32 -1.17 15.35
N ALA A 475 24.58 -1.43 16.64
CA ALA A 475 23.97 -2.51 17.39
C ALA A 475 22.46 -2.34 17.53
N TYR A 476 21.97 -1.12 17.78
CA TYR A 476 20.54 -0.80 17.77
C TYR A 476 19.88 -1.17 16.43
N LEU A 477 20.46 -0.72 15.31
CA LEU A 477 19.96 -1.06 13.97
C LEU A 477 19.99 -2.58 13.71
N ARG A 478 21.07 -3.25 14.14
CA ARG A 478 21.24 -4.69 13.98
C ARG A 478 20.17 -5.46 14.74
N GLN A 479 19.93 -5.12 16.00
CA GLN A 479 18.91 -5.74 16.84
C GLN A 479 17.52 -5.61 16.20
N ALA A 480 17.17 -4.42 15.73
CA ALA A 480 15.90 -4.21 15.04
C ALA A 480 15.78 -5.08 13.79
N GLY A 481 16.83 -5.19 12.97
CA GLY A 481 16.83 -6.06 11.80
C GLY A 481 16.77 -7.56 12.09
N GLU A 482 17.39 -8.02 13.17
CA GLU A 482 17.43 -9.46 13.53
C GLU A 482 16.07 -9.99 14.00
N ILE A 483 15.25 -9.14 14.60
CA ILE A 483 13.92 -9.52 15.12
C ILE A 483 12.78 -9.04 14.25
N HIS A 484 13.07 -8.48 13.07
CA HIS A 484 12.08 -7.77 12.24
C HIS A 484 11.32 -6.69 13.03
N GLY A 485 12.05 -5.95 13.86
CA GLY A 485 11.55 -4.92 14.74
C GLY A 485 11.37 -3.56 14.05
N THR A 486 11.33 -2.51 14.86
CA THR A 486 11.18 -1.12 14.40
C THR A 486 12.44 -0.32 14.68
N VAL A 487 12.91 0.42 13.68
CA VAL A 487 13.94 1.46 13.78
C VAL A 487 13.24 2.80 13.89
N GLU A 488 13.47 3.52 14.97
CA GLU A 488 12.88 4.83 15.24
C GLU A 488 13.86 5.94 14.89
N ILE A 489 13.40 6.90 14.09
CA ILE A 489 14.16 8.10 13.72
C ILE A 489 13.36 9.31 14.18
N HIS A 490 13.92 10.06 15.13
CA HIS A 490 13.30 11.27 15.66
C HIS A 490 13.97 12.51 15.08
N ILE A 491 13.17 13.45 14.60
CA ILE A 491 13.63 14.66 13.93
C ILE A 491 12.90 15.85 14.54
N SER A 492 13.63 16.89 14.93
CA SER A 492 13.05 18.20 15.21
C SER A 492 13.60 19.22 14.25
N VAL A 493 12.73 20.04 13.65
CA VAL A 493 13.11 21.08 12.68
C VAL A 493 12.83 22.50 13.21
N GLY A 494 12.48 22.64 14.49
CA GLY A 494 12.17 23.94 15.09
C GLY A 494 11.33 23.86 16.36
N HIS A 495 10.58 24.93 16.63
CA HIS A 495 9.76 25.09 17.83
C HIS A 495 8.25 25.23 17.52
N GLY A 496 7.84 24.97 16.29
CA GLY A 496 6.43 24.97 15.91
C GLY A 496 5.65 23.81 16.55
N GLN A 497 4.33 23.92 16.54
CA GLN A 497 3.42 22.91 17.14
C GLN A 497 3.14 21.72 16.19
N GLY A 498 3.63 21.78 14.96
CA GLY A 498 3.44 20.73 13.96
C GLY A 498 4.24 19.48 14.28
N GLY A 499 3.53 18.35 14.36
CA GLY A 499 4.09 17.01 14.46
C GLY A 499 3.55 16.09 13.38
N GLY A 500 4.35 15.11 12.96
CA GLY A 500 3.99 14.18 11.90
C GLY A 500 4.78 12.89 11.98
N LYS A 501 4.20 11.82 11.46
CA LYS A 501 4.83 10.50 11.38
C LYS A 501 4.74 9.95 9.97
N ALA A 502 5.73 9.16 9.60
CA ALA A 502 5.70 8.33 8.42
C ALA A 502 6.41 7.00 8.66
N TRP A 503 6.07 6.01 7.87
CA TRP A 503 6.59 4.66 8.00
C TRP A 503 7.11 4.14 6.66
N GLY A 504 8.16 3.34 6.73
CA GLY A 504 8.64 2.58 5.59
C GLY A 504 9.38 1.35 6.06
N CYS A 505 10.15 0.75 5.17
CA CYS A 505 11.07 -0.34 5.49
C CYS A 505 12.49 0.00 5.02
N ASP A 506 13.45 -0.85 5.34
CA ASP A 506 14.76 -0.78 4.73
C ASP A 506 14.77 -1.25 3.25
N LEU A 507 15.90 -1.10 2.55
CA LEU A 507 16.06 -1.50 1.15
C LEU A 507 17.09 -2.62 1.08
N SER A 508 16.62 -3.86 0.95
CA SER A 508 17.46 -5.06 0.91
C SER A 508 17.77 -5.53 -0.51
N TYR A 509 18.65 -6.53 -0.63
CA TYR A 509 18.86 -7.23 -1.90
C TYR A 509 17.64 -8.03 -2.36
N ASP A 510 16.83 -8.53 -1.42
CA ASP A 510 15.67 -9.35 -1.75
C ASP A 510 14.56 -8.53 -2.44
N TYR A 511 14.44 -7.23 -2.13
CA TYR A 511 13.57 -6.33 -2.89
C TYR A 511 13.89 -6.37 -4.40
N VAL A 512 15.18 -6.23 -4.75
CA VAL A 512 15.65 -6.25 -6.14
C VAL A 512 15.41 -7.64 -6.75
N LYS A 513 15.70 -8.71 -6.02
CA LYS A 513 15.52 -10.08 -6.49
C LYS A 513 14.04 -10.37 -6.82
N ILE A 514 13.13 -10.07 -5.89
CA ILE A 514 11.69 -10.30 -6.04
C ILE A 514 11.17 -9.58 -7.30
N ASN A 515 11.49 -8.29 -7.44
CA ASN A 515 10.98 -7.46 -8.53
C ASN A 515 11.70 -7.65 -9.86
N ALA A 516 12.88 -8.28 -9.88
CA ALA A 516 13.57 -8.68 -11.11
C ALA A 516 13.10 -10.05 -11.63
N GLU A 517 12.65 -10.95 -10.75
CA GLU A 517 12.27 -12.33 -11.10
C GLU A 517 10.75 -12.52 -11.24
N TYR A 518 9.93 -11.66 -10.61
CA TYR A 518 8.47 -11.74 -10.64
C TYR A 518 7.87 -10.65 -11.55
N THR A 519 6.90 -11.01 -12.38
CA THR A 519 6.16 -10.06 -13.22
C THR A 519 4.89 -9.62 -12.51
N THR A 520 4.80 -8.31 -12.25
CA THR A 520 3.62 -7.62 -11.69
C THR A 520 2.73 -6.99 -12.76
#